data_AF-A0A3D0DW19-F1
#
_entry.id   AF-A0A3D0DW19-F1
#
_cell.length_a   1.000
_cell.length_b   1.000
_cell.length_c   1.000
_cell.angle_alpha   90.00
_cell.angle_beta   90.00
_cell.angle_gamma   90.00
#
_symmetry.space_group_name_H-M   'P 1'
#
loop_
_entity.id
_entity.type
_entity.pdbx_description
1 polymer ?
#
loop_
_entity_poly.entity_id
_entity_poly.type
_entity_poly.pdbx_seq_one_letter_code
_entity_poly.pdbx_strand_id
1 'polypeptide(L)'
;MKVGMRLGLGFALVLVLLVAVTVVGVLRMAQIQDRLDHVVSVNNVSSRMVIEMRNNVQDRLASLRVLTLMADPADMEPELKKFKDQSARYTAAQDKLSQIFAADGTDAEKALLAEVKQHEAAALPAIAKASELYLANNAMDATRVMVREVRPVQKKWTEALDQLVALEDKQSAQSQQDAADAFVNARNFMVIMLVVAVVMGVAAAWVITRGLLKQLGGEPDYTTKIAGSIAHGNLAIAIDTSTAERGSLLAEMSEMRNSLVKIVGQVRRGTETIGTASREIAAGNIDLSSRTELQASSLEKTASAMETLTTTVKQNADHAREANQLAATASDVARKGGDVVSQVVGTMGEINSSASKIADIIGVIDGIAFQTNILALNAAVEAARAGEQGRGFAVVASEVRNLAQRSAAAAKEIKTLIGDSVEKVERGSKLVGQAGVTMDEVVASVKRVTDIMGEIANASAEQSAGIEQVNMSIIEMDSMTQQNAALVEEAAAAAQSLRDQSGGLVDTVSVFRIPERERALRGSPDIDSRAPGVGWARAERAALALS
;
A
#
# COMPACT_ATOMS: atom_id res chain seq x y z
N MET A 1 -9.92 7.30 34.59
CA MET A 1 -10.05 6.05 35.38
C MET A 1 -10.44 4.92 34.46
N LYS A 2 -9.76 3.76 34.54
CA LYS A 2 -10.12 2.55 33.78
C LYS A 2 -11.51 2.06 34.18
N VAL A 3 -12.23 1.42 33.25
CA VAL A 3 -13.57 0.86 33.47
C VAL A 3 -13.61 -0.04 34.71
N GLY A 4 -12.64 -0.94 34.84
CA GLY A 4 -12.53 -1.83 36.01
C GLY A 4 -12.38 -1.10 37.35
N MET A 5 -11.71 0.06 37.38
CA MET A 5 -11.56 0.87 38.61
C MET A 5 -12.89 1.50 39.03
N ARG A 6 -13.69 1.95 38.05
CA ARG A 6 -15.01 2.56 38.31
C ARG A 6 -16.00 1.53 38.86
N LEU A 7 -16.04 0.34 38.24
CA LEU A 7 -16.84 -0.80 38.73
C LEU A 7 -16.37 -1.25 40.11
N GLY A 8 -15.06 -1.39 40.30
CA GLY A 8 -14.47 -1.77 41.60
C GLY A 8 -14.84 -0.79 42.72
N LEU A 9 -14.75 0.52 42.47
CA LEU A 9 -15.14 1.54 43.44
C LEU A 9 -16.65 1.52 43.74
N GLY A 10 -17.50 1.30 42.73
CA GLY A 10 -18.95 1.17 42.92
C GLY A 10 -19.32 -0.02 43.81
N PHE A 11 -18.74 -1.19 43.53
CA PHE A 11 -18.96 -2.38 44.37
C PHE A 11 -18.36 -2.22 45.77
N ALA A 12 -17.16 -1.64 45.89
CA ALA A 12 -16.54 -1.37 47.19
C ALA A 12 -17.40 -0.45 48.05
N LEU A 13 -18.00 0.60 47.46
CA LEU A 13 -18.92 1.49 48.18
C LEU A 13 -20.14 0.73 48.73
N VAL A 14 -20.77 -0.11 47.91
CA VAL A 14 -21.94 -0.92 48.34
C VAL A 14 -21.54 -1.90 49.46
N LEU A 15 -20.41 -2.57 49.34
CA LEU A 15 -19.91 -3.49 50.36
C LEU A 15 -19.61 -2.78 51.69
N VAL A 16 -18.97 -1.61 51.64
CA VAL A 16 -18.69 -0.79 52.83
C VAL A 16 -19.99 -0.35 53.51
N LEU A 17 -20.99 0.08 52.74
CA LEU A 17 -22.30 0.46 53.27
C LEU A 17 -23.01 -0.72 53.93
N LEU A 18 -22.94 -1.91 53.32
CA LEU A 18 -23.53 -3.12 53.90
C LEU A 18 -22.87 -3.48 55.23
N VAL A 19 -21.53 -3.47 55.28
CA VAL A 19 -20.78 -3.69 56.53
C VAL A 19 -21.15 -2.66 57.59
N ALA A 20 -21.24 -1.37 57.23
CA ALA A 20 -21.60 -0.31 58.17
C ALA A 20 -23.02 -0.50 58.75
N VAL A 21 -24.00 -0.86 57.91
CA VAL A 21 -25.38 -1.15 58.36
C VAL A 21 -25.40 -2.36 59.30
N THR A 22 -24.67 -3.44 58.96
CA THR A 22 -24.59 -4.63 59.82
C THR A 22 -23.93 -4.32 61.16
N VAL A 23 -22.80 -3.61 61.18
CA VAL A 23 -22.09 -3.24 62.42
C VAL A 23 -22.98 -2.38 63.32
N VAL A 24 -23.64 -1.36 62.77
CA VAL A 24 -24.54 -0.50 63.55
C VAL A 24 -25.76 -1.28 64.06
N GLY A 25 -26.30 -2.20 63.25
CA GLY A 25 -27.40 -3.08 63.66
C GLY A 25 -27.04 -3.96 64.86
N VAL A 26 -25.85 -4.59 64.81
CA VAL A 26 -25.34 -5.41 65.92
C VAL A 26 -25.14 -4.57 67.19
N LEU A 27 -24.56 -3.37 67.08
CA LEU A 27 -24.37 -2.47 68.23
C LEU A 27 -25.69 -2.02 68.87
N ARG A 28 -26.72 -1.74 68.05
CA ARG A 28 -28.05 -1.39 68.57
C ARG A 28 -28.77 -2.57 69.22
N MET A 29 -28.57 -3.78 68.68
CA MET A 29 -29.16 -4.99 69.25
C MET A 29 -28.54 -5.32 70.63
N ALA A 30 -27.24 -5.12 70.80
CA ALA A 30 -26.58 -5.24 72.09
C ALA A 30 -27.16 -4.25 73.13
N GLN A 31 -27.39 -2.99 72.75
CA GLN A 31 -28.02 -1.99 73.64
C GLN A 31 -29.45 -2.35 74.06
N ILE A 32 -30.22 -3.00 73.17
CA ILE A 32 -31.58 -3.47 73.48
C ILE A 32 -31.51 -4.64 74.46
N GLN A 33 -30.56 -5.56 74.28
CA GLN A 33 -30.36 -6.70 75.16
C GLN A 33 -30.00 -6.24 76.59
N ASP A 34 -29.05 -5.30 76.74
CA ASP A 34 -28.68 -4.76 78.06
C ASP A 34 -29.87 -4.13 78.81
N ARG A 35 -30.76 -3.42 78.10
CA ARG A 35 -31.96 -2.81 78.69
C ARG A 35 -33.02 -3.84 79.08
N LEU A 36 -33.18 -4.90 78.28
CA LEU A 36 -34.10 -5.99 78.61
C LEU A 36 -33.61 -6.79 79.81
N ASP A 37 -32.29 -7.05 79.89
CA ASP A 37 -31.69 -7.73 81.03
C ASP A 37 -31.88 -6.92 82.32
N HIS A 38 -31.76 -5.60 82.27
CA HIS A 38 -32.06 -4.71 83.41
C HIS A 38 -33.52 -4.84 83.89
N VAL A 39 -34.50 -4.76 82.98
CA VAL A 39 -35.93 -4.91 83.31
C VAL A 39 -36.23 -6.28 83.94
N VAL A 40 -35.65 -7.35 83.41
CA VAL A 40 -35.93 -8.72 83.87
C VAL A 40 -35.19 -9.08 85.16
N SER A 41 -33.93 -8.67 85.31
CA SER A 41 -33.07 -9.10 86.41
C SER A 41 -33.07 -8.16 87.62
N VAL A 42 -33.37 -6.87 87.40
CA VAL A 42 -33.40 -5.85 88.45
C VAL A 42 -34.85 -5.52 88.79
N ASN A 43 -35.57 -4.82 87.93
CA ASN A 43 -36.92 -4.30 88.24
C ASN A 43 -37.91 -5.41 88.61
N ASN A 44 -38.04 -6.46 87.80
CA ASN A 44 -38.97 -7.56 88.08
C ASN A 44 -38.62 -8.38 89.33
N VAL A 45 -37.34 -8.38 89.74
CA VAL A 45 -36.91 -9.06 90.97
C VAL A 45 -37.19 -8.14 92.17
N SER A 46 -36.87 -6.86 92.09
CA SER A 46 -37.16 -5.85 93.13
C SER A 46 -38.65 -5.80 93.45
N SER A 47 -39.52 -5.63 92.44
CA SER A 47 -40.97 -5.58 92.65
C SER A 47 -41.50 -6.85 93.33
N ARG A 48 -40.97 -8.03 92.95
CA ARG A 48 -41.33 -9.31 93.57
C ARG A 48 -40.91 -9.39 95.04
N MET A 49 -39.70 -8.95 95.37
CA MET A 49 -39.19 -8.95 96.75
C MET A 49 -39.98 -7.99 97.64
N VAL A 50 -40.35 -6.81 97.14
CA VAL A 50 -41.18 -5.85 97.90
C VAL A 50 -42.58 -6.42 98.16
N ILE A 51 -43.21 -7.06 97.17
CA ILE A 51 -44.50 -7.74 97.34
C ILE A 51 -44.37 -8.88 98.36
N GLU A 52 -43.29 -9.66 98.33
CA GLU A 52 -43.03 -10.72 99.30
C GLU A 52 -42.89 -10.16 100.72
N MET A 53 -42.14 -9.07 100.91
CA MET A 53 -42.01 -8.37 102.19
C MET A 53 -43.37 -7.87 102.71
N ARG A 54 -44.17 -7.24 101.84
CA ARG A 54 -45.52 -6.75 102.16
C ARG A 54 -46.44 -7.88 102.62
N ASN A 55 -46.52 -8.96 101.85
CA ASN A 55 -47.36 -10.11 102.17
C ASN A 55 -46.90 -10.76 103.49
N ASN A 56 -45.59 -10.86 103.70
CA ASN A 56 -45.02 -11.41 104.92
C ASN A 56 -45.40 -10.61 106.17
N VAL A 57 -45.37 -9.27 106.12
CA VAL A 57 -45.82 -8.40 107.24
C VAL A 57 -47.30 -8.64 107.56
N GLN A 58 -48.14 -8.87 106.55
CA GLN A 58 -49.55 -9.20 106.74
C GLN A 58 -49.73 -10.60 107.36
N ASP A 59 -48.99 -11.61 106.88
CA ASP A 59 -49.02 -12.97 107.40
C ASP A 59 -48.50 -13.08 108.84
N ARG A 60 -47.47 -12.29 109.18
CA ARG A 60 -46.92 -12.17 110.54
C ARG A 60 -47.94 -11.60 111.49
N LEU A 61 -48.69 -10.57 111.09
CA LEU A 61 -49.76 -10.02 111.91
C LEU A 61 -50.89 -11.04 112.11
N ALA A 62 -51.25 -11.79 111.06
CA ALA A 62 -52.24 -12.85 111.18
C ALA A 62 -51.80 -13.89 112.22
N SER A 63 -50.54 -14.34 112.17
CA SER A 63 -49.97 -15.31 113.12
C SER A 63 -49.95 -14.75 114.56
N LEU A 64 -49.55 -13.48 114.74
CA LEU A 64 -49.61 -12.81 116.05
C LEU A 64 -51.04 -12.61 116.58
N ARG A 65 -52.04 -12.45 115.70
CA ARG A 65 -53.46 -12.37 116.08
C ARG A 65 -54.02 -13.71 116.52
N VAL A 66 -53.60 -14.81 115.88
CA VAL A 66 -54.02 -16.16 116.29
C VAL A 66 -53.52 -16.45 117.70
N LEU A 67 -52.30 -16.04 118.06
CA LEU A 67 -51.76 -16.16 119.42
C LEU A 67 -52.66 -15.48 120.48
N THR A 68 -53.38 -14.41 120.13
CA THR A 68 -54.28 -13.73 121.09
C THR A 68 -55.55 -14.53 121.40
N LEU A 69 -55.86 -15.57 120.61
CA LEU A 69 -57.03 -16.43 120.76
C LEU A 69 -56.70 -17.77 121.43
N MET A 70 -55.42 -18.05 121.69
CA MET A 70 -54.94 -19.30 122.27
C MET A 70 -54.84 -19.18 123.80
N ALA A 71 -55.19 -20.25 124.51
CA ALA A 71 -55.14 -20.32 125.98
C ALA A 71 -54.08 -21.31 126.52
N ASP A 72 -53.68 -22.30 125.71
CA ASP A 72 -52.69 -23.30 126.08
C ASP A 72 -51.30 -22.95 125.50
N PRO A 73 -50.24 -22.85 126.33
CA PRO A 73 -48.87 -22.66 125.85
C PRO A 73 -48.41 -23.70 124.82
N ALA A 74 -48.91 -24.95 124.88
CA ALA A 74 -48.53 -26.01 123.94
C ALA A 74 -49.02 -25.71 122.51
N ASP A 75 -50.15 -25.02 122.36
CA ASP A 75 -50.70 -24.62 121.06
C ASP A 75 -50.03 -23.36 120.48
N MET A 76 -49.31 -22.59 121.32
CA MET A 76 -48.62 -21.37 120.92
C MET A 76 -47.25 -21.61 120.27
N GLU A 77 -46.59 -22.72 120.61
CA GLU A 77 -45.23 -23.02 120.12
C GLU A 77 -45.14 -23.16 118.57
N PRO A 78 -46.08 -23.82 117.86
CA PRO A 78 -46.09 -23.89 116.41
C PRO A 78 -46.26 -22.51 115.73
N GLU A 79 -47.13 -21.65 116.26
CA GLU A 79 -47.36 -20.31 115.69
C GLU A 79 -46.18 -19.36 115.97
N LEU A 80 -45.51 -19.49 117.13
CA LEU A 80 -44.24 -18.79 117.39
C LEU A 80 -43.12 -19.25 116.45
N LYS A 81 -43.03 -20.55 116.15
CA LYS A 81 -42.08 -21.08 115.15
C LYS A 81 -42.38 -20.51 113.75
N LYS A 82 -43.65 -20.52 113.34
CA LYS A 82 -44.08 -19.94 112.06
C LYS A 82 -43.78 -18.44 111.97
N PHE A 83 -43.97 -17.69 113.05
CA PHE A 83 -43.57 -16.27 113.10
C PHE A 83 -42.05 -16.09 112.93
N LYS A 84 -41.23 -16.94 113.58
CA LYS A 84 -39.77 -16.92 113.40
C LYS A 84 -39.39 -17.23 111.94
N ASP A 85 -39.98 -18.24 111.33
CA ASP A 85 -39.74 -18.61 109.93
C ASP A 85 -40.16 -17.48 108.97
N GLN A 86 -41.30 -16.84 109.22
CA GLN A 86 -41.74 -15.67 108.46
C GLN A 86 -40.79 -14.49 108.64
N SER A 87 -40.32 -14.22 109.86
CA SER A 87 -39.32 -13.18 110.13
C SER A 87 -38.03 -13.43 109.35
N ALA A 88 -37.54 -14.67 109.32
CA ALA A 88 -36.34 -15.03 108.57
C ALA A 88 -36.52 -14.81 107.05
N ARG A 89 -37.69 -15.16 106.49
CA ARG A 89 -38.02 -14.92 105.07
C ARG A 89 -38.08 -13.43 104.75
N TYR A 90 -38.69 -12.64 105.64
CA TYR A 90 -38.74 -11.19 105.48
C TYR A 90 -37.33 -10.59 105.46
N THR A 91 -36.48 -10.97 106.42
CA THR A 91 -35.09 -10.50 106.48
C THR A 91 -34.32 -10.90 105.21
N ALA A 92 -34.48 -12.14 104.72
CA ALA A 92 -33.84 -12.57 103.48
C ALA A 92 -34.30 -11.75 102.25
N ALA A 93 -35.60 -11.48 102.13
CA ALA A 93 -36.15 -10.64 101.06
C ALA A 93 -35.66 -9.19 101.17
N GLN A 94 -35.62 -8.64 102.38
CA GLN A 94 -35.11 -7.30 102.67
C GLN A 94 -33.62 -7.15 102.39
N ASP A 95 -32.80 -8.16 102.72
CA ASP A 95 -31.37 -8.17 102.46
C ASP A 95 -31.09 -8.22 100.96
N LYS A 96 -31.81 -9.08 100.24
CA LYS A 96 -31.70 -9.18 98.79
C LYS A 96 -32.14 -7.89 98.10
N LEU A 97 -33.24 -7.30 98.52
CA LEU A 97 -33.70 -6.01 98.03
C LEU A 97 -32.69 -4.89 98.36
N SER A 98 -32.09 -4.91 99.55
CA SER A 98 -31.04 -3.96 99.93
C SER A 98 -29.80 -4.09 99.03
N GLN A 99 -29.41 -5.30 98.64
CA GLN A 99 -28.30 -5.53 97.71
C GLN A 99 -28.63 -5.00 96.31
N ILE A 100 -29.83 -5.26 95.81
CA ILE A 100 -30.28 -4.75 94.51
C ILE A 100 -30.30 -3.22 94.52
N PHE A 101 -30.90 -2.61 95.54
CA PHE A 101 -30.96 -1.15 95.64
C PHE A 101 -29.60 -0.51 95.89
N ALA A 102 -28.67 -1.18 96.57
CA ALA A 102 -27.30 -0.67 96.72
C ALA A 102 -26.58 -0.57 95.37
N ALA A 103 -26.79 -1.55 94.48
CA ALA A 103 -26.18 -1.58 93.17
C ALA A 103 -26.87 -0.64 92.16
N ASP A 104 -28.21 -0.62 92.15
CA ASP A 104 -28.98 -0.09 91.03
C ASP A 104 -30.30 0.59 91.44
N GLY A 105 -30.48 0.86 92.75
CA GLY A 105 -31.67 1.51 93.27
C GLY A 105 -31.63 3.02 93.08
N THR A 106 -32.77 3.59 92.73
CA THR A 106 -33.04 5.02 92.74
C THR A 106 -32.98 5.59 94.16
N ASP A 107 -32.76 6.90 94.26
CA ASP A 107 -32.77 7.59 95.56
C ASP A 107 -34.12 7.43 96.29
N ALA A 108 -35.22 7.35 95.54
CA ALA A 108 -36.56 7.14 96.09
C ALA A 108 -36.76 5.72 96.64
N GLU A 109 -36.29 4.69 95.95
CA GLU A 109 -36.31 3.30 96.42
C GLU A 109 -35.47 3.11 97.69
N LYS A 110 -34.27 3.69 97.70
CA LYS A 110 -33.37 3.68 98.88
C LYS A 110 -34.01 4.37 100.08
N ALA A 111 -34.64 5.53 99.85
CA ALA A 111 -35.33 6.28 100.91
C ALA A 111 -36.53 5.50 101.49
N LEU A 112 -37.38 4.93 100.63
CA LEU A 112 -38.53 4.14 101.08
C LEU A 112 -38.10 2.84 101.78
N LEU A 113 -37.05 2.16 101.30
CA LEU A 113 -36.52 0.98 101.99
C LEU A 113 -35.93 1.34 103.37
N ALA A 114 -35.28 2.50 103.49
CA ALA A 114 -34.81 3.00 104.78
C ALA A 114 -35.98 3.30 105.73
N GLU A 115 -37.07 3.88 105.23
CA GLU A 115 -38.29 4.10 106.00
C GLU A 115 -38.95 2.77 106.44
N VAL A 116 -39.00 1.78 105.55
CA VAL A 116 -39.45 0.42 105.87
C VAL A 116 -38.61 -0.18 107.00
N LYS A 117 -37.27 -0.08 106.92
CA LYS A 117 -36.35 -0.53 107.98
C LYS A 117 -36.59 0.20 109.31
N GLN A 118 -36.88 1.50 109.26
CA GLN A 118 -37.16 2.30 110.44
C GLN A 118 -38.46 1.85 111.13
N HIS A 119 -39.54 1.65 110.36
CA HIS A 119 -40.82 1.19 110.92
C HIS A 119 -40.75 -0.25 111.42
N GLU A 120 -39.97 -1.11 110.75
CA GLU A 120 -39.67 -2.45 111.25
C GLU A 120 -38.93 -2.41 112.59
N ALA A 121 -37.84 -1.65 112.68
CA ALA A 121 -37.05 -1.52 113.91
C ALA A 121 -37.89 -0.98 115.08
N ALA A 122 -38.88 -0.12 114.80
CA ALA A 122 -39.85 0.34 115.79
C ALA A 122 -40.88 -0.73 116.17
N ALA A 123 -41.24 -1.65 115.25
CA ALA A 123 -42.23 -2.70 115.49
C ALA A 123 -41.66 -3.87 116.28
N LEU A 124 -40.40 -4.26 116.02
CA LEU A 124 -39.77 -5.45 116.62
C LEU A 124 -39.79 -5.47 118.15
N PRO A 125 -39.46 -4.40 118.90
CA PRO A 125 -39.51 -4.41 120.36
C PRO A 125 -40.94 -4.59 120.90
N ALA A 126 -41.93 -3.95 120.27
CA ALA A 126 -43.32 -4.07 120.67
C ALA A 126 -43.86 -5.49 120.40
N ILE A 127 -43.42 -6.11 119.31
CA ILE A 127 -43.74 -7.51 118.98
C ILE A 127 -43.06 -8.47 119.95
N ALA A 128 -41.78 -8.25 120.28
CA ALA A 128 -41.04 -9.07 121.24
C ALA A 128 -41.68 -9.01 122.63
N LYS A 129 -41.98 -7.79 123.11
CA LYS A 129 -42.69 -7.56 124.38
C LYS A 129 -44.04 -8.26 124.42
N ALA A 130 -44.82 -8.21 123.34
CA ALA A 130 -46.08 -8.92 123.27
C ALA A 130 -45.89 -10.44 123.30
N SER A 131 -44.89 -10.96 122.57
CA SER A 131 -44.58 -12.39 122.53
C SER A 131 -44.11 -12.92 123.90
N GLU A 132 -43.29 -12.16 124.62
CA GLU A 132 -42.84 -12.48 125.98
C GLU A 132 -43.99 -12.48 126.99
N LEU A 133 -44.91 -11.50 126.91
CA LEU A 133 -46.09 -11.47 127.77
C LEU A 133 -47.03 -12.66 127.50
N TYR A 134 -47.13 -13.11 126.24
CA TYR A 134 -47.85 -14.35 125.91
C TYR A 134 -47.17 -15.58 126.52
N LEU A 135 -45.85 -15.70 126.40
CA LEU A 135 -45.08 -16.80 126.99
C LEU A 135 -45.13 -16.82 128.53
N ALA A 136 -45.29 -15.65 129.16
CA ALA A 136 -45.48 -15.51 130.61
C ALA A 136 -46.94 -15.76 131.06
N ASN A 137 -47.80 -16.26 130.16
CA ASN A 137 -49.23 -16.52 130.38
C ASN A 137 -50.05 -15.28 130.80
N ASN A 138 -49.60 -14.07 130.41
CA ASN A 138 -50.28 -12.81 130.67
C ASN A 138 -50.98 -12.29 129.41
N ALA A 139 -52.00 -13.03 128.97
CA ALA A 139 -52.69 -12.80 127.69
C ALA A 139 -53.40 -11.43 127.60
N MET A 140 -53.91 -10.89 128.72
CA MET A 140 -54.61 -9.61 128.72
C MET A 140 -53.65 -8.42 128.49
N ASP A 141 -52.49 -8.41 129.14
CA ASP A 141 -51.49 -7.36 128.92
C ASP A 141 -50.82 -7.51 127.55
N ALA A 142 -50.58 -8.75 127.10
CA ALA A 142 -50.07 -9.03 125.75
C ALA A 142 -51.02 -8.50 124.67
N THR A 143 -52.33 -8.70 124.83
CA THR A 143 -53.36 -8.16 123.92
C THR A 143 -53.35 -6.63 123.91
N ARG A 144 -53.19 -5.99 125.08
CA ARG A 144 -53.08 -4.53 125.18
C ARG A 144 -51.89 -4.00 124.39
N VAL A 145 -50.71 -4.61 124.55
CA VAL A 145 -49.49 -4.28 123.78
C VAL A 145 -49.73 -4.48 122.28
N MET A 146 -50.41 -5.56 121.90
CA MET A 146 -50.70 -5.85 120.49
C MET A 146 -51.61 -4.80 119.82
N VAL A 147 -52.63 -4.32 120.55
CA VAL A 147 -53.57 -3.31 120.04
C VAL A 147 -53.00 -1.88 120.11
N ARG A 148 -52.31 -1.53 121.20
CA ARG A 148 -51.86 -0.15 121.46
C ARG A 148 -50.45 0.16 120.97
N GLU A 149 -49.54 -0.81 120.98
CA GLU A 149 -48.13 -0.61 120.61
C GLU A 149 -47.81 -1.22 119.24
N VAL A 150 -48.22 -2.46 118.97
CA VAL A 150 -47.85 -3.14 117.70
C VAL A 150 -48.68 -2.65 116.51
N ARG A 151 -50.02 -2.63 116.62
CA ARG A 151 -50.89 -2.26 115.48
C ARG A 151 -50.58 -0.89 114.85
N PRO A 152 -50.32 0.20 115.59
CA PRO A 152 -50.02 1.49 114.98
C PRO A 152 -48.69 1.50 114.21
N VAL A 153 -47.65 0.88 114.75
CA VAL A 153 -46.33 0.84 114.10
C VAL A 153 -46.36 -0.10 112.90
N GLN A 154 -47.06 -1.22 113.01
CA GLN A 154 -47.24 -2.19 111.93
C GLN A 154 -48.08 -1.61 110.76
N LYS A 155 -49.04 -0.72 111.04
CA LYS A 155 -49.75 0.04 109.99
C LYS A 155 -48.78 0.92 109.20
N LYS A 156 -47.92 1.69 109.88
CA LYS A 156 -46.89 2.52 109.22
C LYS A 156 -45.91 1.68 108.40
N TRP A 157 -45.49 0.53 108.93
CA TRP A 157 -44.65 -0.41 108.23
C TRP A 157 -45.30 -0.94 106.94
N THR A 158 -46.58 -1.31 107.01
CA THR A 158 -47.34 -1.76 105.84
C THR A 158 -47.55 -0.63 104.84
N GLU A 159 -47.83 0.60 105.29
CA GLU A 159 -47.99 1.78 104.43
C GLU A 159 -46.69 2.13 103.69
N ALA A 160 -45.53 2.04 104.34
CA ALA A 160 -44.23 2.24 103.69
C ALA A 160 -43.93 1.15 102.64
N LEU A 161 -44.32 -0.10 102.91
CA LEU A 161 -44.25 -1.18 101.93
C LEU A 161 -45.23 -0.99 100.77
N ASP A 162 -46.45 -0.50 101.01
CA ASP A 162 -47.42 -0.17 99.96
C ASP A 162 -46.89 0.94 99.04
N GLN A 163 -46.27 1.97 99.60
CA GLN A 163 -45.63 3.03 98.82
C GLN A 163 -44.46 2.51 97.98
N LEU A 164 -43.66 1.61 98.54
CA LEU A 164 -42.55 0.99 97.81
C LEU A 164 -43.05 0.07 96.68
N VAL A 165 -44.12 -0.71 96.89
CA VAL A 165 -44.78 -1.48 95.81
C VAL A 165 -45.25 -0.56 94.69
N ALA A 166 -45.94 0.54 95.03
CA ALA A 166 -46.46 1.47 94.03
C ALA A 166 -45.34 2.14 93.22
N LEU A 167 -44.19 2.43 93.83
CA LEU A 167 -43.02 2.98 93.15
C LEU A 167 -42.41 1.96 92.19
N GLU A 168 -42.22 0.73 92.64
CA GLU A 168 -41.70 -0.39 91.85
C GLU A 168 -42.58 -0.71 90.63
N ASP A 169 -43.91 -0.78 90.82
CA ASP A 169 -44.87 -1.00 89.73
C ASP A 169 -44.79 0.12 88.68
N LYS A 170 -44.70 1.38 89.14
CA LYS A 170 -44.57 2.54 88.25
C LYS A 170 -43.26 2.51 87.46
N GLN A 171 -42.15 2.17 88.12
CA GLN A 171 -40.85 2.08 87.46
C GLN A 171 -40.78 0.91 86.48
N SER A 172 -41.31 -0.26 86.84
CA SER A 172 -41.40 -1.41 85.95
C SER A 172 -42.23 -1.09 84.70
N ALA A 173 -43.38 -0.41 84.85
CA ALA A 173 -44.19 0.03 83.72
C ALA A 173 -43.45 1.05 82.81
N GLN A 174 -42.73 2.01 83.40
CA GLN A 174 -41.93 2.98 82.65
C GLN A 174 -40.79 2.32 81.87
N SER A 175 -40.02 1.43 82.51
CA SER A 175 -38.89 0.76 81.87
C SER A 175 -39.34 -0.19 80.74
N GLN A 176 -40.54 -0.78 80.84
CA GLN A 176 -41.14 -1.55 79.74
C GLN A 176 -41.49 -0.66 78.53
N GLN A 177 -42.02 0.55 78.77
CA GLN A 177 -42.30 1.53 77.70
C GLN A 177 -41.01 2.04 77.06
N ASP A 178 -40.01 2.41 77.87
CA ASP A 178 -38.72 2.90 77.38
C ASP A 178 -37.99 1.84 76.54
N ALA A 179 -38.10 0.55 76.90
CA ALA A 179 -37.57 -0.56 76.11
C ALA A 179 -38.29 -0.72 74.76
N ALA A 180 -39.63 -0.59 74.73
CA ALA A 180 -40.42 -0.65 73.51
C ALA A 180 -40.11 0.53 72.57
N ASP A 181 -40.01 1.75 73.10
CA ASP A 181 -39.66 2.94 72.33
C ASP A 181 -38.23 2.88 71.78
N ALA A 182 -37.29 2.37 72.58
CA ALA A 182 -35.92 2.12 72.13
C ALA A 182 -35.86 1.14 70.96
N PHE A 183 -36.66 0.07 71.00
CA PHE A 183 -36.78 -0.89 69.91
C PHE A 183 -37.35 -0.25 68.64
N VAL A 184 -38.44 0.52 68.75
CA VAL A 184 -39.06 1.22 67.61
C VAL A 184 -38.08 2.24 66.99
N ASN A 185 -37.38 3.01 67.81
CA ASN A 185 -36.39 3.98 67.36
C ASN A 185 -35.20 3.31 66.66
N ALA A 186 -34.68 2.21 67.23
CA ALA A 186 -33.60 1.43 66.62
C ALA A 186 -34.04 0.83 65.27
N ARG A 187 -35.25 0.27 65.20
CA ARG A 187 -35.84 -0.26 63.97
C ARG A 187 -35.97 0.82 62.88
N ASN A 188 -36.55 1.97 63.21
CA ASN A 188 -36.75 3.05 62.24
C ASN A 188 -35.41 3.60 61.73
N PHE A 189 -34.42 3.75 62.61
CA PHE A 189 -33.07 4.16 62.20
C PHE A 189 -32.41 3.16 61.24
N MET A 190 -32.53 1.85 61.50
CA MET A 190 -32.03 0.81 60.60
C MET A 190 -32.72 0.84 59.23
N VAL A 191 -34.03 1.05 59.18
CA VAL A 191 -34.79 1.16 57.92
C VAL A 191 -34.33 2.38 57.11
N ILE A 192 -34.14 3.54 57.75
CA ILE A 192 -33.65 4.75 57.07
C ILE A 192 -32.25 4.52 56.48
N MET A 193 -31.34 3.93 57.26
CA MET A 193 -29.99 3.60 56.80
C MET A 193 -30.00 2.64 55.60
N LEU A 194 -30.87 1.62 55.62
CA LEU A 194 -31.05 0.70 54.50
C LEU A 194 -31.51 1.42 53.23
N VAL A 195 -32.53 2.28 53.34
CA VAL A 195 -33.04 3.05 52.19
C VAL A 195 -31.96 3.94 51.60
N VAL A 196 -31.22 4.66 52.44
CA VAL A 196 -30.11 5.53 52.00
C VAL A 196 -29.01 4.73 51.28
N ALA A 197 -28.65 3.56 51.80
CA ALA A 197 -27.67 2.68 51.17
C ALA A 197 -28.12 2.19 49.78
N VAL A 198 -29.39 1.80 49.64
CA VAL A 198 -29.98 1.37 48.36
C VAL A 198 -29.99 2.52 47.34
N VAL A 199 -30.42 3.73 47.75
CA VAL A 199 -30.45 4.90 46.86
C VAL A 199 -29.05 5.25 46.35
N MET A 200 -28.05 5.25 47.23
CA MET A 200 -26.65 5.48 46.82
C MET A 200 -26.14 4.40 45.86
N GLY A 201 -26.48 3.13 46.10
CA GLY A 201 -26.14 2.02 45.19
C GLY A 201 -26.75 2.18 43.80
N VAL A 202 -28.04 2.53 43.72
CA VAL A 202 -28.74 2.77 42.45
C VAL A 202 -28.15 3.99 41.72
N ALA A 203 -27.89 5.09 42.43
CA ALA A 203 -27.28 6.29 41.84
C ALA A 203 -25.88 5.99 41.27
N ALA A 204 -25.03 5.27 42.01
CA ALA A 204 -23.72 4.86 41.54
C ALA A 204 -23.82 3.94 40.31
N ALA A 205 -24.72 2.96 40.32
CA ALA A 205 -24.96 2.07 39.18
C ALA A 205 -25.40 2.85 37.93
N TRP A 206 -26.30 3.82 38.08
CA TRP A 206 -26.78 4.66 36.99
C TRP A 206 -25.66 5.53 36.39
N VAL A 207 -24.86 6.21 37.24
CA VAL A 207 -23.74 7.05 36.77
C VAL A 207 -22.67 6.23 36.06
N ILE A 208 -22.32 5.06 36.60
CA ILE A 208 -21.32 4.16 35.99
C ILE A 208 -21.82 3.63 34.64
N THR A 209 -23.06 3.14 34.59
CA THR A 209 -23.67 2.58 33.37
C THR A 209 -23.80 3.64 32.28
N ARG A 210 -24.30 4.84 32.63
CA ARG A 210 -24.44 5.96 31.69
C ARG A 210 -23.08 6.44 31.18
N GLY A 211 -22.07 6.50 32.05
CA GLY A 211 -20.70 6.84 31.66
C GLY A 211 -20.05 5.82 30.73
N LEU A 212 -20.33 4.53 30.92
CA LEU A 212 -19.86 3.44 30.07
C LEU A 212 -20.50 3.47 28.68
N LEU A 213 -21.83 3.58 28.62
CA LEU A 213 -22.57 3.68 27.36
C LEU A 213 -22.13 4.91 26.55
N LYS A 214 -21.89 6.04 27.21
CA LYS A 214 -21.38 7.26 26.57
C LYS A 214 -19.98 7.07 25.96
N GLN A 215 -19.08 6.34 26.64
CA GLN A 215 -17.74 6.05 26.11
C GLN A 215 -17.75 5.03 24.96
N LEU A 216 -18.65 4.05 25.02
CA LEU A 216 -18.82 3.07 23.95
C LEU A 216 -19.52 3.68 22.72
N GLY A 217 -20.37 4.69 22.92
CA GLY A 217 -21.14 5.36 21.86
C GLY A 217 -22.41 4.60 21.46
N GLY A 218 -22.71 3.48 22.13
CA GLY A 218 -23.84 2.61 21.83
C GLY A 218 -23.83 1.35 22.70
N GLU A 219 -24.70 0.40 22.35
CA GLU A 219 -24.79 -0.90 23.03
C GLU A 219 -23.54 -1.77 22.76
N PRO A 220 -22.98 -2.46 23.77
CA PRO A 220 -21.79 -3.29 23.60
C PRO A 220 -21.93 -4.39 22.52
N ASP A 221 -23.12 -4.99 22.41
CA ASP A 221 -23.42 -6.04 21.43
C ASP A 221 -23.40 -5.50 19.99
N TYR A 222 -23.87 -4.26 19.80
CA TYR A 222 -23.80 -3.60 18.50
C TYR A 222 -22.34 -3.31 18.11
N THR A 223 -21.55 -2.72 19.01
CA THR A 223 -20.15 -2.40 18.73
C THR A 223 -19.31 -3.64 18.41
N THR A 224 -19.57 -4.78 19.09
CA THR A 224 -18.91 -6.05 18.79
C THR A 224 -19.32 -6.64 17.44
N LYS A 225 -20.60 -6.54 17.05
CA LYS A 225 -21.06 -6.92 15.70
C LYS A 225 -20.42 -6.08 14.59
N ILE A 226 -20.27 -4.78 14.80
CA ILE A 226 -19.57 -3.89 13.86
C ILE A 226 -18.09 -4.26 13.75
N ALA A 227 -17.42 -4.49 14.89
CA ALA A 227 -16.02 -4.93 14.91
C ALA A 227 -15.84 -6.26 14.16
N GLY A 228 -16.71 -7.23 14.43
CA GLY A 228 -16.74 -8.51 13.76
C GLY A 228 -16.95 -8.36 12.26
N SER A 229 -17.89 -7.51 11.83
CA SER A 229 -18.14 -7.26 10.41
C SER A 229 -16.92 -6.69 9.69
N ILE A 230 -16.26 -5.69 10.29
CA ILE A 230 -15.02 -5.10 9.74
C ILE A 230 -13.90 -6.15 9.66
N ALA A 231 -13.72 -6.97 10.70
CA ALA A 231 -12.70 -8.02 10.75
C ALA A 231 -12.89 -9.10 9.68
N HIS A 232 -14.14 -9.43 9.33
CA HIS A 232 -14.47 -10.36 8.25
C HIS A 232 -14.52 -9.68 6.87
N GLY A 233 -14.05 -8.44 6.75
CA GLY A 233 -13.96 -7.70 5.49
C GLY A 233 -15.27 -7.05 5.04
N ASN A 234 -16.35 -7.11 5.82
CA ASN A 234 -17.59 -6.42 5.48
C ASN A 234 -17.52 -4.94 5.88
N LEU A 235 -17.11 -4.08 4.94
CA LEU A 235 -17.06 -2.63 5.10
C LEU A 235 -18.31 -1.92 4.53
N ALA A 236 -19.23 -2.67 3.93
CA ALA A 236 -20.46 -2.17 3.34
C ALA A 236 -21.52 -1.84 4.39
N ILE A 237 -21.34 -2.28 5.63
CA ILE A 237 -22.25 -2.00 6.74
C ILE A 237 -22.34 -0.50 7.04
N ALA A 238 -23.57 -0.02 7.19
CA ALA A 238 -23.84 1.31 7.70
C ALA A 238 -23.68 1.28 9.22
N ILE A 239 -22.73 2.08 9.73
CA ILE A 239 -22.55 2.25 11.17
C ILE A 239 -23.40 3.45 11.58
N ASP A 240 -24.53 3.19 12.23
CA ASP A 240 -25.30 4.25 12.88
C ASP A 240 -24.49 4.86 14.04
N THR A 241 -24.14 6.13 13.91
CA THR A 241 -23.44 6.92 14.92
C THR A 241 -24.31 8.04 15.48
N SER A 242 -25.63 8.02 15.25
CA SER A 242 -26.57 9.07 15.67
C SER A 242 -26.57 9.29 17.19
N THR A 243 -26.41 8.21 17.96
CA THR A 243 -26.32 8.23 19.43
C THR A 243 -24.89 8.28 19.96
N ALA A 244 -23.89 8.26 19.07
CA ALA A 244 -22.48 8.16 19.43
C ALA A 244 -21.85 9.56 19.59
N GLU A 245 -21.22 9.82 20.73
CA GLU A 245 -20.45 11.05 20.92
C GLU A 245 -19.10 10.97 20.19
N ARG A 246 -18.56 12.12 19.78
CA ARG A 246 -17.21 12.19 19.19
C ARG A 246 -16.17 11.67 20.19
N GLY A 247 -15.24 10.84 19.72
CA GLY A 247 -14.25 10.16 20.56
C GLY A 247 -14.78 8.92 21.29
N SER A 248 -16.03 8.50 21.04
CA SER A 248 -16.51 7.19 21.48
C SER A 248 -15.97 6.08 20.58
N LEU A 249 -15.88 4.85 21.11
CA LEU A 249 -15.35 3.70 20.37
C LEU A 249 -16.10 3.49 19.04
N LEU A 250 -17.43 3.60 19.04
CA LEU A 250 -18.25 3.41 17.84
C LEU A 250 -17.98 4.48 16.75
N ALA A 251 -17.75 5.73 17.15
CA ALA A 251 -17.42 6.82 16.23
C ALA A 251 -16.04 6.59 15.58
N GLU A 252 -15.03 6.25 16.38
CA GLU A 252 -13.67 5.94 15.91
C GLU A 252 -13.67 4.71 14.98
N MET A 253 -14.48 3.70 15.27
CA MET A 253 -14.66 2.53 14.39
C MET A 253 -15.33 2.90 13.06
N SER A 254 -16.27 3.84 13.06
CA SER A 254 -16.88 4.36 11.83
C SER A 254 -15.85 5.08 10.96
N GLU A 255 -14.98 5.88 11.57
CA GLU A 255 -13.89 6.56 10.88
C GLU A 255 -12.83 5.58 10.34
N MET A 256 -12.46 4.57 11.13
CA MET A 256 -11.59 3.47 10.69
C MET A 256 -12.18 2.74 9.49
N ARG A 257 -13.45 2.34 9.56
CA ARG A 257 -14.17 1.69 8.46
C ARG A 257 -14.18 2.56 7.21
N ASN A 258 -14.49 3.85 7.34
CA ASN A 258 -14.50 4.78 6.21
C ASN A 258 -13.10 4.93 5.58
N SER A 259 -12.05 4.93 6.39
CA SER A 259 -10.67 5.00 5.91
C SER A 259 -10.28 3.72 5.18
N LEU A 260 -10.65 2.54 5.69
CA LEU A 260 -10.47 1.26 5.00
C LEU A 260 -11.22 1.22 3.66
N VAL A 261 -12.47 1.71 3.60
CA VAL A 261 -13.23 1.83 2.34
C VAL A 261 -12.48 2.69 1.32
N LYS A 262 -11.92 3.84 1.75
CA LYS A 262 -11.12 4.71 0.86
C LYS A 262 -9.87 4.01 0.34
N ILE A 263 -9.12 3.35 1.22
CA ILE A 263 -7.88 2.63 0.86
C ILE A 263 -8.20 1.48 -0.10
N VAL A 264 -9.15 0.61 0.24
CA VAL A 264 -9.58 -0.50 -0.64
C VAL A 264 -10.08 0.03 -1.99
N GLY A 265 -10.86 1.12 -1.99
CA GLY A 265 -11.33 1.76 -3.22
C GLY A 265 -10.22 2.43 -4.05
N GLN A 266 -9.14 2.90 -3.43
CA GLN A 266 -7.95 3.39 -4.14
C GLN A 266 -7.15 2.21 -4.72
N VAL A 267 -6.95 1.13 -3.95
CA VAL A 267 -6.25 -0.07 -4.43
C VAL A 267 -6.98 -0.69 -5.62
N ARG A 268 -8.30 -0.92 -5.52
CA ARG A 268 -9.09 -1.49 -6.64
C ARG A 268 -8.99 -0.67 -7.92
N ARG A 269 -9.04 0.67 -7.81
CA ARG A 269 -8.85 1.56 -8.96
C ARG A 269 -7.42 1.54 -9.50
N GLY A 270 -6.42 1.53 -8.61
CA GLY A 270 -5.01 1.45 -9.00
C GLY A 270 -4.70 0.16 -9.74
N THR A 271 -5.19 -0.98 -9.25
CA THR A 271 -5.03 -2.28 -9.92
C THR A 271 -5.77 -2.34 -11.25
N GLU A 272 -6.97 -1.78 -11.36
CA GLU A 272 -7.70 -1.70 -12.63
C GLU A 272 -6.95 -0.87 -13.68
N THR A 273 -6.34 0.25 -13.27
CA THR A 273 -5.46 1.06 -14.12
C THR A 273 -4.22 0.27 -14.54
N ILE A 274 -3.54 -0.40 -13.61
CA ILE A 274 -2.36 -1.24 -13.92
C ILE A 274 -2.74 -2.37 -14.89
N GLY A 275 -3.89 -3.02 -14.69
CA GLY A 275 -4.38 -4.09 -15.55
C GLY A 275 -4.68 -3.58 -16.97
N THR A 276 -5.20 -2.36 -17.09
CA THR A 276 -5.44 -1.72 -18.41
C THR A 276 -4.13 -1.33 -19.08
N ALA A 277 -3.23 -0.64 -18.37
CA ALA A 277 -1.91 -0.29 -18.90
C ALA A 277 -1.10 -1.53 -19.33
N SER A 278 -1.17 -2.62 -18.56
CA SER A 278 -0.49 -3.89 -18.90
C SER A 278 -1.09 -4.58 -20.12
N ARG A 279 -2.37 -4.33 -20.46
CA ARG A 279 -2.97 -4.79 -21.73
C ARG A 279 -2.50 -3.93 -22.90
N GLU A 280 -2.43 -2.62 -22.72
CA GLU A 280 -1.91 -1.69 -23.73
C GLU A 280 -0.44 -1.97 -24.05
N ILE A 281 0.40 -2.19 -23.03
CA ILE A 281 1.81 -2.58 -23.20
C ILE A 281 1.91 -3.90 -23.96
N ALA A 282 1.12 -4.92 -23.60
CA ALA A 282 1.14 -6.19 -24.30
C ALA A 282 0.73 -6.06 -25.78
N ALA A 283 -0.30 -5.25 -26.08
CA ALA A 283 -0.69 -4.96 -27.45
C ALA A 283 0.40 -4.19 -28.22
N GLY A 284 1.04 -3.21 -27.57
CA GLY A 284 2.17 -2.48 -28.13
C GLY A 284 3.39 -3.38 -28.41
N ASN A 285 3.65 -4.36 -27.55
CA ASN A 285 4.73 -5.33 -27.77
C ASN A 285 4.44 -6.27 -28.95
N ILE A 286 3.18 -6.65 -29.17
CA ILE A 286 2.79 -7.44 -30.36
C ILE A 286 3.05 -6.62 -31.64
N ASP A 287 2.67 -5.33 -31.64
CA ASP A 287 2.97 -4.43 -32.77
C ASP A 287 4.48 -4.27 -32.99
N LEU A 288 5.23 -4.07 -31.89
CA LEU A 288 6.69 -3.94 -31.95
C LEU A 288 7.34 -5.23 -32.48
N SER A 289 6.90 -6.41 -32.03
CA SER A 289 7.35 -7.71 -32.53
C SER A 289 7.17 -7.81 -34.05
N SER A 290 5.97 -7.50 -34.55
CA SER A 290 5.65 -7.53 -35.98
C SER A 290 6.56 -6.58 -36.77
N ARG A 291 6.81 -5.38 -36.25
CA ARG A 291 7.73 -4.41 -36.87
C ARG A 291 9.18 -4.88 -36.85
N THR A 292 9.63 -5.53 -35.77
CA THR A 292 10.97 -6.11 -35.65
C THR A 292 11.16 -7.28 -36.63
N GLU A 293 10.16 -8.14 -36.81
CA GLU A 293 10.16 -9.20 -37.83
C GLU A 293 10.21 -8.64 -39.25
N LEU A 294 9.39 -7.62 -39.55
CA LEU A 294 9.42 -6.93 -40.84
C LEU A 294 10.78 -6.25 -41.10
N GLN A 295 11.38 -5.66 -40.06
CA GLN A 295 12.71 -5.07 -40.13
C GLN A 295 13.79 -6.11 -40.40
N ALA A 296 13.75 -7.26 -39.71
CA ALA A 296 14.65 -8.38 -39.95
C ALA A 296 14.57 -8.85 -41.41
N SER A 297 13.36 -9.07 -41.93
CA SER A 297 13.16 -9.45 -43.34
C SER A 297 13.66 -8.39 -44.32
N SER A 298 13.51 -7.11 -43.98
CA SER A 298 14.00 -5.99 -44.80
C SER A 298 15.53 -5.91 -44.78
N LEU A 299 16.16 -6.16 -43.64
CA LEU A 299 17.61 -6.23 -43.49
C LEU A 299 18.19 -7.41 -44.28
N GLU A 300 17.56 -8.59 -44.23
CA GLU A 300 17.96 -9.76 -45.02
C GLU A 300 17.96 -9.47 -46.53
N LYS A 301 16.88 -8.86 -47.04
CA LYS A 301 16.78 -8.43 -48.44
C LYS A 301 17.84 -7.39 -48.80
N THR A 302 18.11 -6.45 -47.89
CA THR A 302 19.12 -5.40 -48.09
C THR A 302 20.52 -6.00 -48.11
N ALA A 303 20.83 -6.93 -47.20
CA ALA A 303 22.10 -7.65 -47.16
C ALA A 303 22.34 -8.43 -48.46
N SER A 304 21.33 -9.16 -48.94
CA SER A 304 21.43 -9.89 -50.23
C SER A 304 21.62 -8.95 -51.43
N ALA A 305 20.93 -7.80 -51.44
CA ALA A 305 21.15 -6.77 -52.45
C ALA A 305 22.56 -6.17 -52.38
N MET A 306 23.09 -5.97 -51.17
CA MET A 306 24.46 -5.49 -50.96
C MET A 306 25.52 -6.50 -51.39
N GLU A 307 25.30 -7.80 -51.18
CA GLU A 307 26.19 -8.86 -51.68
C GLU A 307 26.24 -8.85 -53.23
N THR A 308 25.08 -8.71 -53.86
CA THR A 308 24.97 -8.61 -55.32
C THR A 308 25.66 -7.34 -55.84
N LEU A 309 25.46 -6.20 -55.17
CA LEU A 309 26.13 -4.93 -55.50
C LEU A 309 27.64 -5.03 -55.33
N THR A 310 28.12 -5.62 -54.24
CA THR A 310 29.55 -5.84 -53.97
C THR A 310 30.17 -6.65 -55.11
N THR A 311 29.50 -7.74 -55.52
CA THR A 311 29.95 -8.60 -56.62
C THR A 311 30.00 -7.82 -57.94
N THR A 312 28.97 -7.04 -58.23
CA THR A 312 28.88 -6.26 -59.48
C THR A 312 29.94 -5.15 -59.54
N VAL A 313 30.17 -4.43 -58.44
CA VAL A 313 31.21 -3.39 -58.35
C VAL A 313 32.61 -3.99 -58.49
N LYS A 314 32.85 -5.17 -57.90
CA LYS A 314 34.10 -5.90 -58.08
C LYS A 314 34.32 -6.32 -59.53
N GLN A 315 33.28 -6.86 -60.18
CA GLN A 315 33.32 -7.20 -61.61
C GLN A 315 33.59 -5.97 -62.48
N ASN A 316 32.97 -4.82 -62.19
CA ASN A 316 33.23 -3.56 -62.90
C ASN A 316 34.69 -3.11 -62.76
N ALA A 317 35.27 -3.21 -61.56
CA ALA A 317 36.68 -2.88 -61.33
C ALA A 317 37.62 -3.80 -62.14
N ASP A 318 37.32 -5.10 -62.18
CA ASP A 318 38.09 -6.08 -62.94
C ASP A 318 37.94 -5.87 -64.46
N HIS A 319 36.72 -5.61 -64.95
CA HIS A 319 36.46 -5.27 -66.35
C HIS A 319 37.14 -3.97 -66.78
N ALA A 320 37.15 -2.94 -65.92
CA ALA A 320 37.87 -1.70 -66.20
C ALA A 320 39.38 -1.94 -66.31
N ARG A 321 39.96 -2.78 -65.44
CA ARG A 321 41.38 -3.19 -65.55
C ARG A 321 41.68 -3.97 -66.83
N GLU A 322 40.82 -4.91 -67.21
CA GLU A 322 40.97 -5.69 -68.44
C GLU A 322 40.87 -4.79 -69.68
N ALA A 323 39.87 -3.91 -69.73
CA ALA A 323 39.68 -2.94 -70.80
C ALA A 323 40.88 -1.97 -70.89
N ASN A 324 41.45 -1.55 -69.77
CA ASN A 324 42.65 -0.72 -69.72
C ASN A 324 43.86 -1.44 -70.35
N GLN A 325 44.04 -2.73 -70.06
CA GLN A 325 45.10 -3.54 -70.65
C GLN A 325 44.90 -3.76 -72.16
N LEU A 326 43.66 -3.97 -72.59
CA LEU A 326 43.31 -4.12 -73.99
C LEU A 326 43.54 -2.81 -74.76
N ALA A 327 43.15 -1.67 -74.18
CA ALA A 327 43.40 -0.34 -74.73
C ALA A 327 44.90 -0.07 -74.87
N ALA A 328 45.71 -0.38 -73.85
CA ALA A 328 47.17 -0.25 -73.93
C ALA A 328 47.75 -1.07 -75.09
N THR A 329 47.29 -2.31 -75.27
CA THR A 329 47.71 -3.18 -76.38
C THR A 329 47.29 -2.62 -77.74
N ALA A 330 46.05 -2.12 -77.86
CA ALA A 330 45.55 -1.50 -79.09
C ALA A 330 46.33 -0.22 -79.45
N SER A 331 46.68 0.59 -78.45
CA SER A 331 47.52 1.79 -78.61
C SER A 331 48.91 1.44 -79.14
N ASP A 332 49.53 0.38 -78.61
CA ASP A 332 50.81 -0.11 -79.10
C ASP A 332 50.76 -0.63 -80.54
N VAL A 333 49.67 -1.31 -80.92
CA VAL A 333 49.46 -1.76 -82.30
C VAL A 333 49.25 -0.56 -83.24
N ALA A 334 48.43 0.42 -82.84
CA ALA A 334 48.20 1.63 -83.63
C ALA A 334 49.49 2.44 -83.81
N ARG A 335 50.32 2.57 -82.77
CA ARG A 335 51.65 3.21 -82.84
C ARG A 335 52.57 2.51 -83.83
N LYS A 336 52.69 1.17 -83.75
CA LYS A 336 53.46 0.38 -84.72
C LYS A 336 52.91 0.54 -86.15
N GLY A 337 51.58 0.63 -86.31
CA GLY A 337 50.94 0.92 -87.58
C GLY A 337 51.33 2.30 -88.14
N GLY A 338 51.33 3.33 -87.29
CA GLY A 338 51.81 4.67 -87.62
C GLY A 338 53.28 4.69 -88.05
N ASP A 339 54.15 3.96 -87.35
CA ASP A 339 55.57 3.83 -87.71
C ASP A 339 55.76 3.21 -89.11
N VAL A 340 55.00 2.14 -89.42
CA VAL A 340 55.04 1.50 -90.75
C VAL A 340 54.52 2.45 -91.83
N VAL A 341 53.43 3.16 -91.58
CA VAL A 341 52.89 4.17 -92.50
C VAL A 341 53.91 5.28 -92.76
N SER A 342 54.59 5.76 -91.72
CA SER A 342 55.67 6.76 -91.83
C SER A 342 56.82 6.26 -92.71
N GLN A 343 57.24 5.01 -92.55
CA GLN A 343 58.24 4.39 -93.44
C GLN A 343 57.77 4.35 -94.90
N VAL A 344 56.50 3.99 -95.16
CA VAL A 344 55.94 3.97 -96.53
C VAL A 344 55.92 5.36 -97.14
N VAL A 345 55.58 6.42 -96.39
CA VAL A 345 55.66 7.81 -96.86
C VAL A 345 57.11 8.16 -97.24
N GLY A 346 58.09 7.78 -96.42
CA GLY A 346 59.51 7.95 -96.71
C GLY A 346 59.91 7.29 -98.04
N THR A 347 59.56 6.02 -98.23
CA THR A 347 59.84 5.29 -99.47
C THR A 347 59.13 5.90 -100.68
N MET A 348 57.87 6.35 -100.55
CA MET A 348 57.18 7.07 -101.64
C MET A 348 57.88 8.37 -102.02
N GLY A 349 58.45 9.08 -101.04
CA GLY A 349 59.29 10.26 -101.28
C GLY A 349 60.56 9.93 -102.07
N GLU A 350 61.24 8.83 -101.74
CA GLU A 350 62.43 8.35 -102.47
C GLU A 350 62.08 7.91 -103.90
N ILE A 351 60.95 7.21 -104.09
CA ILE A 351 60.44 6.82 -105.41
C ILE A 351 60.12 8.06 -106.24
N ASN A 352 59.44 9.05 -105.65
CA ASN A 352 59.11 10.30 -106.33
C ASN A 352 60.36 11.06 -106.78
N SER A 353 61.37 11.15 -105.90
CA SER A 353 62.67 11.76 -106.23
C SER A 353 63.38 11.01 -107.37
N SER A 354 63.36 9.67 -107.33
CA SER A 354 63.96 8.82 -108.36
C SER A 354 63.25 8.95 -109.70
N ALA A 355 61.91 8.98 -109.71
CA ALA A 355 61.10 9.16 -110.91
C ALA A 355 61.33 10.55 -111.54
N SER A 356 61.44 11.61 -110.72
CA SER A 356 61.79 12.95 -111.19
C SER A 356 63.16 12.99 -111.87
N LYS A 357 64.18 12.38 -111.26
CA LYS A 357 65.51 12.25 -111.88
C LYS A 357 65.48 11.49 -113.21
N ILE A 358 64.67 10.43 -113.31
CA ILE A 358 64.48 9.71 -114.58
C ILE A 358 63.84 10.64 -115.61
N ALA A 359 62.80 11.41 -115.25
CA ALA A 359 62.16 12.37 -116.15
C ALA A 359 63.16 13.41 -116.70
N ASP A 360 64.07 13.90 -115.86
CA ASP A 360 65.14 14.82 -116.27
C ASP A 360 66.12 14.15 -117.26
N ILE A 361 66.56 12.92 -116.98
CA ILE A 361 67.45 12.14 -117.86
C ILE A 361 66.78 11.91 -119.22
N ILE A 362 65.51 11.53 -119.23
CA ILE A 362 64.73 11.32 -120.46
C ILE A 362 64.60 12.65 -121.24
N GLY A 363 64.46 13.78 -120.54
CA GLY A 363 64.51 15.11 -121.16
C GLY A 363 65.84 15.39 -121.86
N VAL A 364 66.96 14.98 -121.26
CA VAL A 364 68.29 15.08 -121.91
C VAL A 364 68.38 14.16 -123.12
N ILE A 365 67.87 12.92 -123.04
CA ILE A 365 67.87 11.97 -124.16
C ILE A 365 67.04 12.48 -125.33
N ASP A 366 65.86 13.05 -125.09
CA ASP A 366 65.04 13.70 -126.12
C ASP A 366 65.80 14.88 -126.76
N GLY A 367 66.51 15.68 -125.95
CA GLY A 367 67.42 16.72 -126.44
C GLY A 367 68.54 16.19 -127.33
N ILE A 368 69.19 15.09 -126.96
CA ILE A 368 70.22 14.41 -127.77
C ILE A 368 69.63 13.87 -129.07
N ALA A 369 68.44 13.26 -129.02
CA ALA A 369 67.74 12.76 -130.20
C ALA A 369 67.39 13.90 -131.17
N PHE A 370 66.93 15.03 -130.66
CA PHE A 370 66.69 16.24 -131.46
C PHE A 370 67.99 16.76 -132.10
N GLN A 371 69.07 16.91 -131.32
CA GLN A 371 70.37 17.32 -131.86
C GLN A 371 70.87 16.36 -132.94
N THR A 372 70.76 15.04 -132.72
CA THR A 372 71.14 14.00 -133.68
C THR A 372 70.31 14.07 -134.96
N ASN A 373 69.01 14.35 -134.85
CA ASN A 373 68.11 14.54 -135.99
C ASN A 373 68.51 15.79 -136.82
N ILE A 374 68.93 16.88 -136.18
CA ILE A 374 69.44 18.09 -136.87
C ILE A 374 70.80 17.81 -137.53
N LEU A 375 71.72 17.13 -136.85
CA LEU A 375 73.02 16.71 -137.40
C LEU A 375 72.83 15.80 -138.62
N ALA A 376 71.93 14.83 -138.54
CA ALA A 376 71.62 13.91 -139.63
C ALA A 376 70.97 14.63 -140.82
N LEU A 377 70.08 15.60 -140.56
CA LEU A 377 69.53 16.47 -141.61
C LEU A 377 70.63 17.27 -142.32
N ASN A 378 71.52 17.92 -141.56
CA ASN A 378 72.65 18.66 -142.10
C ASN A 378 73.57 17.77 -142.94
N ALA A 379 73.85 16.54 -142.46
CA ALA A 379 74.63 15.55 -143.20
C ALA A 379 73.94 15.08 -144.49
N ALA A 380 72.62 14.88 -144.48
CA ALA A 380 71.84 14.53 -145.66
C ALA A 380 71.84 15.66 -146.71
N VAL A 381 71.78 16.92 -146.27
CA VAL A 381 71.89 18.10 -147.13
C VAL A 381 73.28 18.19 -147.77
N GLU A 382 74.35 18.00 -147.01
CA GLU A 382 75.72 18.04 -147.54
C GLU A 382 76.02 16.85 -148.47
N ALA A 383 75.46 15.67 -148.17
CA ALA A 383 75.55 14.50 -149.05
C ALA A 383 74.82 14.71 -150.39
N ALA A 384 73.65 15.38 -150.39
CA ALA A 384 72.95 15.77 -151.61
C ALA A 384 73.75 16.80 -152.44
N ARG A 385 74.50 17.68 -151.77
CA ARG A 385 75.38 18.69 -152.39
C ARG A 385 76.58 18.06 -153.11
N ALA A 386 77.07 16.92 -152.65
CA ALA A 386 78.18 16.16 -153.23
C ALA A 386 77.79 15.28 -154.45
N GLY A 387 76.52 15.27 -154.87
CA GLY A 387 76.05 14.54 -156.06
C GLY A 387 76.20 13.01 -155.96
N GLU A 388 76.62 12.35 -157.06
CA GLU A 388 76.73 10.87 -157.11
C GLU A 388 77.75 10.29 -156.11
N GLN A 389 78.78 11.05 -155.71
CA GLN A 389 79.78 10.60 -154.72
C GLN A 389 79.23 10.57 -153.29
N GLY A 390 78.12 11.28 -153.02
CA GLY A 390 77.49 11.39 -151.70
C GLY A 390 76.38 10.37 -151.43
N ARG A 391 75.98 9.54 -152.40
CA ARG A 391 74.81 8.64 -152.26
C ARG A 391 74.90 7.70 -151.06
N GLY A 392 76.06 7.11 -150.79
CA GLY A 392 76.27 6.24 -149.62
C GLY A 392 76.10 6.99 -148.30
N PHE A 393 76.62 8.22 -148.22
CA PHE A 393 76.47 9.08 -147.05
C PHE A 393 75.03 9.57 -146.86
N ALA A 394 74.29 9.85 -147.93
CA ALA A 394 72.90 10.26 -147.86
C ALA A 394 72.00 9.15 -147.27
N VAL A 395 72.26 7.88 -147.61
CA VAL A 395 71.53 6.73 -147.03
C VAL A 395 71.83 6.60 -145.54
N VAL A 396 73.10 6.69 -145.13
CA VAL A 396 73.48 6.64 -143.71
C VAL A 396 72.87 7.82 -142.94
N ALA A 397 72.89 9.03 -143.50
CA ALA A 397 72.28 10.20 -142.89
C ALA A 397 70.76 10.05 -142.72
N SER A 398 70.06 9.46 -143.70
CA SER A 398 68.64 9.15 -143.59
C SER A 398 68.36 8.08 -142.51
N GLU A 399 69.20 7.06 -142.39
CA GLU A 399 69.06 6.01 -141.38
C GLU A 399 69.31 6.56 -139.96
N VAL A 400 70.35 7.39 -139.79
CA VAL A 400 70.63 8.08 -138.52
C VAL A 400 69.48 9.03 -138.16
N ARG A 401 68.90 9.71 -139.14
CA ARG A 401 67.72 10.57 -138.93
C ARG A 401 66.50 9.77 -138.49
N ASN A 402 66.24 8.63 -139.13
CA ASN A 402 65.14 7.74 -138.74
C ASN A 402 65.34 7.21 -137.32
N LEU A 403 66.55 6.78 -136.98
CA LEU A 403 66.91 6.34 -135.64
C LEU A 403 66.71 7.45 -134.60
N ALA A 404 67.13 8.69 -134.91
CA ALA A 404 66.93 9.85 -134.04
C ALA A 404 65.44 10.16 -133.82
N GLN A 405 64.61 10.08 -134.86
CA GLN A 405 63.15 10.25 -134.73
C GLN A 405 62.52 9.13 -133.90
N ARG A 406 62.96 7.88 -134.06
CA ARG A 406 62.53 6.74 -133.23
C ARG A 406 62.95 6.91 -131.77
N SER A 407 64.16 7.36 -131.51
CA SER A 407 64.66 7.65 -130.16
C SER A 407 63.88 8.80 -129.50
N ALA A 408 63.55 9.86 -130.22
CA ALA A 408 62.71 10.95 -129.71
C ALA A 408 61.28 10.49 -129.40
N ALA A 409 60.68 9.66 -130.28
CA ALA A 409 59.37 9.08 -130.03
C ALA A 409 59.36 8.18 -128.78
N ALA A 410 60.36 7.30 -128.63
CA ALA A 410 60.52 6.44 -127.46
C ALA A 410 60.79 7.25 -126.18
N ALA A 411 61.63 8.28 -126.25
CA ALA A 411 61.88 9.19 -125.11
C ALA A 411 60.60 9.90 -124.68
N LYS A 412 59.77 10.36 -125.62
CA LYS A 412 58.48 10.98 -125.32
C LYS A 412 57.49 10.02 -124.68
N GLU A 413 57.43 8.77 -125.15
CA GLU A 413 56.59 7.72 -124.57
C GLU A 413 57.02 7.37 -123.14
N ILE A 414 58.33 7.22 -122.89
CA ILE A 414 58.87 7.01 -121.54
C ILE A 414 58.58 8.21 -120.65
N LYS A 415 58.72 9.44 -121.16
CA LYS A 415 58.42 10.66 -120.40
C LYS A 415 56.96 10.71 -119.95
N THR A 416 56.03 10.32 -120.82
CA THR A 416 54.60 10.19 -120.45
C THR A 416 54.40 9.14 -119.37
N LEU A 417 54.97 7.93 -119.52
CA LEU A 417 54.84 6.86 -118.52
C LEU A 417 55.44 7.23 -117.15
N ILE A 418 56.56 7.95 -117.14
CA ILE A 418 57.17 8.45 -115.91
C ILE A 418 56.31 9.56 -115.29
N GLY A 419 55.75 10.47 -116.09
CA GLY A 419 54.80 11.48 -115.64
C GLY A 419 53.59 10.85 -114.94
N ASP A 420 52.97 9.85 -115.57
CA ASP A 420 51.84 9.09 -115.00
C ASP A 420 52.23 8.38 -113.70
N SER A 421 53.48 7.88 -113.61
CA SER A 421 54.00 7.22 -112.41
C SER A 421 54.22 8.20 -111.27
N VAL A 422 54.77 9.39 -111.54
CA VAL A 422 54.93 10.48 -110.57
C VAL A 422 53.56 10.90 -110.01
N GLU A 423 52.56 11.11 -110.87
CA GLU A 423 51.21 11.47 -110.43
C GLU A 423 50.59 10.40 -109.52
N LYS A 424 50.74 9.12 -109.88
CA LYS A 424 50.26 7.99 -109.07
C LYS A 424 50.97 7.90 -107.72
N VAL A 425 52.29 8.11 -107.69
CA VAL A 425 53.08 8.12 -106.45
C VAL A 425 52.70 9.30 -105.57
N GLU A 426 52.49 10.50 -106.14
CA GLU A 426 52.07 11.68 -105.37
C GLU A 426 50.69 11.47 -104.74
N ARG A 427 49.73 10.93 -105.49
CA ARG A 427 48.42 10.52 -104.97
C ARG A 427 48.55 9.46 -103.87
N GLY A 428 49.38 8.44 -104.08
CA GLY A 428 49.67 7.40 -103.09
C GLY A 428 50.24 7.99 -101.80
N SER A 429 51.21 8.91 -101.92
CA SER A 429 51.81 9.62 -100.79
C SER A 429 50.78 10.43 -100.00
N LYS A 430 49.84 11.10 -100.67
CA LYS A 430 48.75 11.84 -99.99
C LYS A 430 47.83 10.89 -99.21
N LEU A 431 47.41 9.77 -99.82
CA LEU A 431 46.55 8.77 -99.17
C LEU A 431 47.22 8.12 -97.95
N VAL A 432 48.50 7.75 -98.08
CA VAL A 432 49.26 7.16 -96.98
C VAL A 432 49.53 8.18 -95.88
N GLY A 433 49.82 9.44 -96.22
CA GLY A 433 49.94 10.52 -95.23
C GLY A 433 48.63 10.75 -94.46
N GLN A 434 47.49 10.72 -95.14
CA GLN A 434 46.18 10.80 -94.49
C GLN A 434 45.91 9.60 -93.58
N ALA A 435 46.29 8.39 -94.00
CA ALA A 435 46.23 7.20 -93.14
C ALA A 435 47.12 7.34 -91.88
N GLY A 436 48.26 8.02 -91.98
CA GLY A 436 49.13 8.34 -90.84
C GLY A 436 48.43 9.23 -89.81
N VAL A 437 47.80 10.32 -90.26
CA VAL A 437 47.01 11.21 -89.39
C VAL A 437 45.88 10.43 -88.70
N THR A 438 45.19 9.55 -89.42
CA THR A 438 44.13 8.71 -88.82
C THR A 438 44.69 7.76 -87.75
N MET A 439 45.90 7.24 -87.91
CA MET A 439 46.54 6.41 -86.86
C MET A 439 46.84 7.23 -85.60
N ASP A 440 47.30 8.48 -85.74
CA ASP A 440 47.51 9.37 -84.59
C ASP A 440 46.20 9.68 -83.85
N GLU A 441 45.09 9.89 -84.59
CA GLU A 441 43.76 10.09 -84.01
C GLU A 441 43.25 8.83 -83.27
N VAL A 442 43.56 7.63 -83.77
CA VAL A 442 43.26 6.37 -83.10
C VAL A 442 44.04 6.26 -81.79
N VAL A 443 45.36 6.52 -81.80
CA VAL A 443 46.18 6.51 -80.58
C VAL A 443 45.64 7.49 -79.55
N ALA A 444 45.30 8.71 -79.95
CA ALA A 444 44.71 9.72 -79.06
C ALA A 444 43.36 9.27 -78.49
N SER A 445 42.52 8.61 -79.29
CA SER A 445 41.21 8.10 -78.85
C SER A 445 41.33 6.92 -77.88
N VAL A 446 42.25 5.99 -78.14
CA VAL A 446 42.53 4.85 -77.25
C VAL A 446 43.12 5.34 -75.92
N LYS A 447 43.95 6.39 -75.94
CA LYS A 447 44.43 7.04 -74.71
C LYS A 447 43.28 7.57 -73.85
N ARG A 448 42.29 8.26 -74.46
CA ARG A 448 41.09 8.70 -73.72
C ARG A 448 40.31 7.53 -73.11
N VAL A 449 40.19 6.40 -73.82
CA VAL A 449 39.56 5.19 -73.27
C VAL A 449 40.33 4.67 -72.06
N THR A 450 41.66 4.66 -72.13
CA THR A 450 42.56 4.25 -71.03
C THR A 450 42.33 5.13 -69.79
N ASP A 451 42.27 6.46 -69.98
CA ASP A 451 42.02 7.42 -68.90
C ASP A 451 40.65 7.18 -68.23
N ILE A 452 39.59 7.01 -69.03
CA ILE A 452 38.22 6.71 -68.53
C ILE A 452 38.20 5.37 -67.77
N MET A 453 38.87 4.34 -68.27
CA MET A 453 38.94 3.04 -67.57
C MET A 453 39.68 3.17 -66.23
N GLY A 454 40.72 4.01 -66.16
CA GLY A 454 41.40 4.34 -64.91
C GLY A 454 40.47 5.02 -63.89
N GLU A 455 39.66 5.99 -64.34
CA GLU A 455 38.66 6.65 -63.51
C GLU A 455 37.59 5.67 -63.01
N ILE A 456 37.08 4.78 -63.87
CA ILE A 456 36.09 3.75 -63.48
C ILE A 456 36.67 2.78 -62.46
N ALA A 457 37.93 2.34 -62.63
CA ALA A 457 38.58 1.44 -61.69
C ALA A 457 38.74 2.09 -60.30
N ASN A 458 39.12 3.37 -60.25
CA ASN A 458 39.24 4.13 -59.00
C ASN A 458 37.87 4.36 -58.34
N ALA A 459 36.86 4.77 -59.11
CA ALA A 459 35.50 4.95 -58.61
C ALA A 459 34.90 3.64 -58.08
N SER A 460 35.16 2.53 -58.76
CA SER A 460 34.70 1.20 -58.33
C SER A 460 35.40 0.76 -57.04
N ALA A 461 36.68 1.09 -56.85
CA ALA A 461 37.39 0.83 -55.60
C ALA A 461 36.82 1.64 -54.42
N GLU A 462 36.50 2.91 -54.64
CA GLU A 462 35.85 3.76 -53.63
C GLU A 462 34.43 3.26 -53.30
N GLN A 463 33.65 2.88 -54.31
CA GLN A 463 32.34 2.24 -54.11
C GLN A 463 32.45 0.95 -53.29
N SER A 464 33.44 0.11 -53.56
CA SER A 464 33.66 -1.12 -52.80
C SER A 464 33.92 -0.84 -51.31
N ALA A 465 34.75 0.16 -51.00
CA ALA A 465 35.00 0.58 -49.62
C ALA A 465 33.73 1.16 -48.96
N GLY A 466 32.96 1.97 -49.70
CA GLY A 466 31.69 2.50 -49.22
C GLY A 466 30.65 1.40 -48.92
N ILE A 467 30.57 0.37 -49.77
CA ILE A 467 29.69 -0.79 -49.56
C ILE A 467 30.13 -1.60 -48.34
N GLU A 468 31.42 -1.76 -48.09
CA GLU A 468 31.94 -2.44 -46.89
C GLU A 468 31.49 -1.73 -45.60
N GLN A 469 31.53 -0.40 -45.57
CA GLN A 469 31.02 0.40 -44.45
C GLN A 469 29.50 0.27 -44.27
N VAL A 470 28.73 0.24 -45.38
CA VAL A 470 27.29 -0.02 -45.33
C VAL A 470 27.02 -1.43 -44.78
N ASN A 471 27.81 -2.43 -45.18
CA ASN A 471 27.68 -3.81 -44.69
C ASN A 471 27.91 -3.88 -43.17
N MET A 472 28.92 -3.19 -42.64
CA MET A 472 29.10 -3.08 -41.19
C MET A 472 27.89 -2.47 -40.47
N SER A 473 27.28 -1.45 -41.08
CA SER A 473 26.07 -0.80 -40.53
C SER A 473 24.87 -1.76 -40.52
N ILE A 474 24.74 -2.60 -41.56
CA ILE A 474 23.69 -3.64 -41.64
C ILE A 474 23.88 -4.68 -40.54
N ILE A 475 25.12 -5.11 -40.26
CA ILE A 475 25.43 -6.07 -39.18
C ILE A 475 25.06 -5.47 -37.81
N GLU A 476 25.36 -4.19 -37.57
CA GLU A 476 24.97 -3.50 -36.35
C GLU A 476 23.44 -3.37 -36.22
N MET A 477 22.75 -3.03 -37.31
CA MET A 477 21.29 -3.01 -37.36
C MET A 477 20.67 -4.38 -37.10
N ASP A 478 21.25 -5.46 -37.60
CA ASP A 478 20.80 -6.83 -37.33
C ASP A 478 20.95 -7.18 -35.84
N SER A 479 22.10 -6.87 -35.25
CA SER A 479 22.34 -7.03 -33.80
C SER A 479 21.30 -6.27 -32.96
N MET A 480 21.03 -5.00 -33.30
CA MET A 480 19.98 -4.22 -32.63
C MET A 480 18.58 -4.80 -32.86
N THR A 481 18.31 -5.37 -34.04
CA THR A 481 17.01 -6.00 -34.35
C THR A 481 16.82 -7.26 -33.51
N GLN A 482 17.86 -8.08 -33.33
CA GLN A 482 17.83 -9.24 -32.43
C GLN A 482 17.66 -8.82 -30.96
N GLN A 483 18.36 -7.76 -30.53
CA GLN A 483 18.20 -7.22 -29.18
C GLN A 483 16.78 -6.69 -28.94
N ASN A 484 16.19 -6.01 -29.93
CA ASN A 484 14.81 -5.56 -29.86
C ASN A 484 13.84 -6.74 -29.74
N ALA A 485 14.06 -7.84 -30.48
CA ALA A 485 13.25 -9.04 -30.35
C ALA A 485 13.31 -9.62 -28.92
N ALA A 486 14.51 -9.71 -28.33
CA ALA A 486 14.68 -10.15 -26.94
C ALA A 486 13.99 -9.20 -25.94
N LEU A 487 14.13 -7.89 -26.13
CA LEU A 487 13.47 -6.89 -25.28
C LEU A 487 11.94 -6.96 -25.39
N VAL A 488 11.40 -7.26 -26.57
CA VAL A 488 9.97 -7.46 -26.78
C VAL A 488 9.46 -8.67 -25.99
N GLU A 489 10.20 -9.79 -26.00
CA GLU A 489 9.86 -10.96 -25.19
C GLU A 489 9.91 -10.66 -23.68
N GLU A 490 10.98 -10.01 -23.22
CA GLU A 490 11.12 -9.61 -21.81
C GLU A 490 10.01 -8.66 -21.37
N ALA A 491 9.69 -7.65 -22.19
CA ALA A 491 8.64 -6.70 -21.91
C ALA A 491 7.25 -7.36 -21.92
N ALA A 492 7.02 -8.34 -22.81
CA ALA A 492 5.77 -9.10 -22.84
C ALA A 492 5.61 -9.94 -21.57
N ALA A 493 6.67 -10.61 -21.12
CA ALA A 493 6.70 -11.35 -19.86
C ALA A 493 6.47 -10.43 -18.65
N ALA A 494 7.09 -9.26 -18.62
CA ALA A 494 6.90 -8.26 -17.57
C ALA A 494 5.46 -7.73 -17.54
N ALA A 495 4.87 -7.41 -18.69
CA ALA A 495 3.48 -6.96 -18.80
C ALA A 495 2.48 -8.04 -18.35
N GLN A 496 2.77 -9.32 -18.65
CA GLN A 496 1.97 -10.43 -18.17
C GLN A 496 2.09 -10.59 -16.64
N SER A 497 3.31 -10.52 -16.08
CA SER A 497 3.53 -10.57 -14.63
C SER A 497 2.83 -9.44 -13.88
N LEU A 498 2.86 -8.20 -14.41
CA LEU A 498 2.12 -7.07 -13.84
C LEU A 498 0.60 -7.29 -13.86
N ARG A 499 0.08 -7.91 -14.92
CA ARG A 499 -1.34 -8.27 -15.03
C ARG A 499 -1.72 -9.31 -13.98
N ASP A 500 -0.90 -10.34 -13.82
CA ASP A 500 -1.14 -11.42 -12.86
C ASP A 500 -1.03 -10.91 -11.41
N GLN A 501 -0.04 -10.07 -11.10
CA GLN A 501 0.09 -9.40 -9.81
C GLN A 501 -1.10 -8.47 -9.52
N SER A 502 -1.53 -7.70 -10.52
CA SER A 502 -2.71 -6.84 -10.38
C SER A 502 -3.98 -7.66 -10.14
N GLY A 503 -4.15 -8.79 -10.85
CA GLY A 503 -5.23 -9.74 -10.62
C GLY A 503 -5.21 -10.30 -9.19
N GLY A 504 -4.05 -10.77 -8.73
CA GLY A 504 -3.89 -11.27 -7.36
C GLY A 504 -4.17 -10.21 -6.28
N LEU A 505 -3.82 -8.95 -6.52
CA LEU A 505 -4.17 -7.83 -5.64
C LEU A 505 -5.68 -7.59 -5.62
N VAL A 506 -6.35 -7.61 -6.78
CA VAL A 506 -7.82 -7.51 -6.88
C VAL A 506 -8.49 -8.62 -6.08
N ASP A 507 -8.02 -9.86 -6.22
CA ASP A 507 -8.57 -11.02 -5.49
C ASP A 507 -8.35 -10.87 -3.98
N THR A 508 -7.16 -10.44 -3.55
CA THR A 508 -6.85 -10.22 -2.14
C THR A 508 -7.74 -9.15 -1.52
N VAL A 509 -7.96 -8.03 -2.22
CA VAL A 509 -8.85 -6.96 -1.71
C VAL A 509 -10.33 -7.25 -1.93
N SER A 510 -10.69 -8.26 -2.72
CA SER A 510 -12.10 -8.64 -2.98
C SER A 510 -12.81 -9.17 -1.74
N VAL A 511 -12.05 -9.69 -0.77
CA VAL A 511 -12.54 -10.07 0.57
C VAL A 511 -13.21 -8.86 1.25
N PHE A 512 -12.70 -7.65 0.99
CA PHE A 512 -13.29 -6.43 1.52
C PHE A 512 -14.48 -5.96 0.68
N ARG A 513 -15.69 -6.21 1.19
CA ARG A 513 -16.93 -5.68 0.61
C ARG A 513 -17.07 -4.22 0.97
N ILE A 514 -16.90 -3.34 0.00
CA ILE A 514 -17.15 -1.90 0.14
C ILE A 514 -18.61 -1.59 -0.20
N PRO A 515 -19.20 -0.51 0.35
CA PRO A 515 -20.50 -0.05 -0.11
C PRO A 515 -20.39 0.24 -1.61
N GLU A 516 -21.20 -0.44 -2.43
CA GLU A 516 -21.35 -0.02 -3.81
C GLU A 516 -21.90 1.40 -3.76
N ARG A 517 -21.08 2.36 -4.17
CA ARG A 517 -21.57 3.69 -4.47
C ARG A 517 -22.54 3.48 -5.63
N GLU A 518 -23.82 3.49 -5.30
CA GLU A 518 -24.96 3.32 -6.18
C GLU A 518 -24.59 3.85 -7.58
N ARG A 519 -24.51 2.94 -8.56
CA ARG A 519 -24.42 3.25 -9.98
C ARG A 519 -25.68 3.99 -10.48
N ALA A 520 -26.32 4.82 -9.66
CA ALA A 520 -27.62 5.45 -9.89
C ALA A 520 -27.55 6.84 -10.54
N LEU A 521 -26.38 7.31 -11.00
CA LEU A 521 -26.28 8.54 -11.82
C LEU A 521 -25.41 8.40 -13.08
N ARG A 522 -25.12 7.17 -13.53
CA ARG A 522 -24.66 6.91 -14.91
C ARG A 522 -25.79 6.38 -15.79
N GLY A 523 -26.94 7.03 -15.69
CA GLY A 523 -27.83 7.18 -16.85
C GLY A 523 -27.52 8.53 -17.48
N SER A 524 -26.37 8.64 -18.18
CA SER A 524 -26.24 9.70 -19.17
C SER A 524 -27.20 9.37 -20.31
N PRO A 525 -27.91 10.36 -20.87
CA PRO A 525 -28.69 10.15 -22.08
C PRO A 525 -27.74 9.63 -23.16
N ASP A 526 -28.23 8.67 -23.91
CA ASP A 526 -27.76 8.25 -25.22
C ASP A 526 -27.08 9.40 -25.97
N ILE A 527 -25.73 9.43 -25.93
CA ILE A 527 -24.93 10.25 -26.81
C ILE A 527 -24.66 9.36 -28.02
N ASP A 528 -25.55 9.53 -28.99
CA ASP A 528 -25.43 9.22 -30.40
C ASP A 528 -24.07 8.62 -30.81
N SER A 529 -24.15 7.38 -31.27
CA SER A 529 -23.13 6.61 -31.97
C SER A 529 -22.53 7.39 -33.15
N ARG A 530 -21.49 8.19 -32.89
CA ARG A 530 -20.48 8.57 -33.89
C ARG A 530 -19.08 8.43 -33.29
N ALA A 531 -18.56 7.22 -33.39
CA ALA A 531 -17.15 6.94 -33.19
C ALA A 531 -16.30 7.52 -34.36
N PRO A 532 -15.02 7.82 -34.11
CA PRO A 532 -14.22 8.75 -34.90
C PRO A 532 -13.50 8.06 -36.07
N GLY A 533 -13.65 8.61 -37.27
CA GLY A 533 -12.79 8.28 -38.40
C GLY A 533 -11.41 8.91 -38.20
N VAL A 534 -10.43 8.07 -37.88
CA VAL A 534 -9.02 8.42 -37.75
C VAL A 534 -8.52 9.01 -39.08
N GLY A 535 -8.15 10.29 -39.07
CA GLY A 535 -7.69 11.05 -40.23
C GLY A 535 -6.22 10.84 -40.56
N TRP A 536 -5.82 9.64 -40.99
CA TRP A 536 -4.49 9.41 -41.58
C TRP A 536 -4.53 8.93 -43.04
N ALA A 537 -5.70 8.62 -43.60
CA ALA A 537 -5.83 8.14 -44.98
C ALA A 537 -6.04 9.24 -46.06
N ARG A 538 -5.85 10.53 -45.75
CA ARG A 538 -6.00 11.64 -46.72
C ARG A 538 -4.70 12.26 -47.23
N ALA A 539 -3.54 11.86 -46.71
CA ALA A 539 -2.26 12.33 -47.22
C ALA A 539 -1.74 11.50 -48.41
N GLU A 540 -2.18 10.26 -48.58
CA GLU A 540 -1.60 9.34 -49.57
C GLU A 540 -2.29 9.39 -50.95
N ARG A 541 -3.50 9.98 -51.05
CA ARG A 541 -4.18 10.18 -52.34
C ARG A 541 -3.85 11.51 -53.04
N ALA A 542 -3.07 12.38 -52.40
CA ALA A 542 -2.58 13.61 -53.04
C ALA A 542 -1.21 13.43 -53.73
N ALA A 543 -0.50 12.33 -53.46
CA ALA A 543 0.82 12.06 -54.05
C ALA A 543 0.80 11.17 -55.31
N LEU A 544 -0.35 10.57 -55.64
CA LEU A 544 -0.52 9.68 -56.82
C LEU A 544 -1.25 10.34 -58.01
N ALA A 545 -1.38 11.67 -58.00
CA ALA A 545 -1.97 12.44 -59.11
C ALA A 545 -0.95 13.33 -59.84
N LEU A 546 0.36 13.13 -59.61
CA LEU A 546 1.46 13.85 -60.25
C LEU A 546 2.60 12.92 -60.75
N SER A 547 2.24 11.70 -61.14
CA SER A 547 3.02 10.81 -62.02
C SER A 547 2.10 10.31 -63.11
#